data_AF-A0A1Q7MI01-F1
#
_entry.id   AF-A0A1Q7MI01-F1
#
_cell.length_a   1.000
_cell.length_b   1.000
_cell.length_c   1.000
_cell.angle_alpha   90.00
_cell.angle_beta   90.00
_cell.angle_gamma   90.00
#
_symmetry.space_group_name_H-M   'P 1'
#
loop_
_entity.id
_entity.type
_entity.pdbx_description
1 polymer ?
#
loop_
_entity_poly.entity_id
_entity_poly.type
_entity_poly.pdbx_seq_one_letter_code
_entity_poly.pdbx_strand_id
1 'polypeptide(L)'
;MKRTASARKNSSASRTSTRRKAAAARPRFAVCVRNEGYETSLERNKIYPILPDEEAERDGDLRVVDESGEDYLFSADRFVVIEVPSAVRASLSKASRA
;
A
#
# COMPACT_ATOMS: atom_id res chain seq x y z
N MET A 1 -32.69 5.86 54.96
CA MET A 1 -31.86 4.83 54.30
C MET A 1 -31.86 5.09 52.79
N LYS A 2 -30.69 5.19 52.14
CA LYS A 2 -30.55 5.53 50.69
C LYS A 2 -30.49 4.24 49.87
N ARG A 3 -31.28 4.15 48.78
CA ARG A 3 -31.31 3.04 47.83
C ARG A 3 -30.39 3.31 46.62
N THR A 4 -29.68 2.28 46.20
CA THR A 4 -28.73 2.17 45.07
C THR A 4 -29.40 1.74 43.76
N ALA A 5 -28.67 1.89 42.64
CA ALA A 5 -28.88 1.46 41.23
C ALA A 5 -29.08 2.65 40.25
N SER A 6 -28.51 2.75 39.04
CA SER A 6 -27.67 1.87 38.23
C SER A 6 -26.99 2.66 37.09
N ALA A 7 -25.80 2.20 36.72
CA ALA A 7 -25.13 2.19 35.42
C ALA A 7 -25.54 3.14 34.27
N ARG A 8 -24.54 3.84 33.71
CA ARG A 8 -24.18 3.82 32.28
C ARG A 8 -22.73 4.31 32.11
N LYS A 9 -21.80 3.38 31.90
CA LYS A 9 -20.39 3.68 31.58
C LYS A 9 -20.27 4.02 30.09
N ASN A 10 -19.67 5.17 29.82
CA ASN A 10 -19.25 5.64 28.50
C ASN A 10 -17.96 4.89 28.12
N SER A 11 -18.02 4.03 27.11
CA SER A 11 -16.83 3.34 26.58
C SER A 11 -16.45 4.01 25.27
N SER A 12 -15.52 4.96 25.33
CA SER A 12 -14.84 5.51 24.16
C SER A 12 -14.13 4.37 23.42
N ALA A 13 -14.57 4.07 22.20
CA ALA A 13 -13.89 3.11 21.34
C ALA A 13 -12.51 3.66 20.98
N SER A 14 -11.48 3.11 21.62
CA SER A 14 -10.08 3.28 21.26
C SER A 14 -9.86 2.68 19.86
N ARG A 15 -9.97 3.50 18.81
CA ARG A 15 -9.42 3.14 17.50
C ARG A 15 -7.91 3.33 17.60
N THR A 16 -7.25 2.29 18.10
CA THR A 16 -5.78 2.19 18.10
C THR A 16 -5.32 2.26 16.65
N SER A 17 -4.98 3.47 16.20
CA SER A 17 -4.19 3.69 15.00
C SER A 17 -2.80 3.13 15.29
N THR A 18 -2.65 1.81 15.09
CA THR A 18 -1.33 1.21 15.02
C THR A 18 -0.73 1.70 13.72
N ARG A 19 -0.07 2.86 13.80
CA ARG A 19 0.92 3.29 12.82
C ARG A 19 2.02 2.22 12.85
N ARG A 20 1.84 1.13 12.10
CA ARG A 20 2.88 0.14 11.88
C ARG A 20 4.02 0.89 11.21
N LYS A 21 5.07 1.14 11.99
CA LYS A 21 6.35 1.64 11.52
C LYS A 21 6.82 0.63 10.48
N ALA A 22 6.71 0.99 9.19
CA ALA A 22 7.26 0.19 8.10
C ALA A 22 8.74 -0.05 8.44
N ALA A 23 9.06 -1.29 8.80
CA ALA A 23 10.44 -1.73 8.84
C ALA A 23 11.04 -1.37 7.48
N ALA A 24 12.26 -0.84 7.46
CA ALA A 24 12.93 -0.37 6.26
C ALA A 24 13.23 -1.55 5.31
N ALA A 25 12.17 -2.09 4.70
CA ALA A 25 12.24 -3.06 3.64
C ALA A 25 12.79 -2.36 2.42
N ARG A 26 13.71 -3.01 1.72
CA ARG A 26 14.21 -2.51 0.45
C ARG A 26 13.01 -2.30 -0.49
N PRO A 27 12.89 -1.14 -1.15
CA PRO A 27 11.79 -0.90 -2.07
C PRO A 27 11.81 -1.99 -3.14
N ARG A 28 10.71 -2.73 -3.24
CA ARG A 28 10.46 -3.71 -4.29
C ARG A 28 9.77 -2.99 -5.44
N PHE A 29 9.95 -3.50 -6.65
CA PHE A 29 9.37 -2.93 -7.85
C PHE A 29 8.55 -4.00 -8.57
N ALA A 30 7.49 -3.57 -9.24
CA ALA A 30 6.65 -4.43 -10.05
C ALA A 30 6.48 -3.82 -11.44
N VAL A 31 6.45 -4.66 -12.47
CA VAL A 31 6.02 -4.26 -13.81
C VAL A 31 4.54 -4.57 -13.95
N CYS A 32 3.74 -3.60 -14.37
CA CYS A 32 2.36 -3.86 -14.77
C CYS A 32 2.36 -4.61 -16.11
N VAL A 33 1.87 -5.84 -16.13
CA VAL A 33 1.74 -6.64 -17.36
C VAL A 33 0.32 -6.62 -17.93
N ARG A 34 -0.66 -6.25 -17.10
CA ARG A 34 -2.09 -6.23 -17.41
C ARG A 34 -2.76 -5.03 -16.75
N ASN A 35 -3.35 -4.14 -17.55
CA ASN A 35 -4.02 -2.92 -17.07
C ASN A 35 -5.51 -2.86 -17.46
N GLU A 36 -6.10 -3.98 -17.89
CA GLU A 36 -7.50 -4.02 -18.33
C GLU A 36 -8.44 -3.60 -17.20
N GLY A 37 -9.29 -2.61 -17.47
CA GLY A 37 -10.22 -2.01 -16.50
C GLY A 37 -9.60 -0.96 -15.59
N TYR A 38 -8.31 -0.66 -15.75
CA TYR A 38 -7.56 0.35 -15.00
C TYR A 38 -6.66 1.17 -15.93
N GLU A 39 -7.03 1.36 -17.19
CA GLU A 39 -6.19 2.03 -18.20
C GLU A 39 -5.86 3.49 -17.84
N THR A 40 -6.67 4.11 -16.97
CA THR A 40 -6.44 5.47 -16.46
C THR A 40 -5.49 5.51 -15.26
N SER A 41 -5.31 4.40 -14.54
CA SER A 41 -4.55 4.32 -13.30
C SER A 41 -3.25 3.52 -13.47
N LEU A 42 -3.23 2.58 -14.40
CA LEU A 42 -2.13 1.68 -14.68
C LEU A 42 -1.73 1.76 -16.15
N GLU A 43 -0.43 1.93 -16.36
CA GLU A 43 0.22 1.91 -17.65
C GLU A 43 0.93 0.57 -17.83
N ARG A 44 0.57 -0.14 -18.90
CA ARG A 44 1.19 -1.42 -19.23
C ARG A 44 2.69 -1.26 -19.50
N ASN A 45 3.49 -2.17 -18.98
CA ASN A 45 4.95 -2.22 -19.00
C ASN A 45 5.66 -1.16 -18.14
N LYS A 46 4.92 -0.35 -17.38
CA LYS A 46 5.52 0.60 -16.43
C LYS A 46 5.98 -0.10 -15.16
N ILE A 47 7.05 0.44 -14.57
CA ILE A 47 7.62 -0.05 -13.31
C ILE A 47 7.08 0.80 -12.18
N TYR A 48 6.41 0.15 -11.22
CA TYR A 48 5.82 0.76 -10.04
C TYR A 48 6.57 0.35 -8.77
N PRO A 49 6.82 1.26 -7.81
CA PRO A 49 7.23 0.91 -6.46
C PRO A 49 6.13 0.14 -5.72
N ILE A 50 6.51 -0.87 -4.96
CA ILE A 50 5.60 -1.67 -4.12
C ILE A 50 5.86 -1.32 -2.65
N LEU A 51 4.78 -1.10 -1.90
CA LEU A 51 4.82 -1.01 -0.45
C LEU A 51 4.51 -2.39 0.16
N PRO A 52 5.31 -2.85 1.15
CA PRO A 52 5.03 -4.09 1.84
C PRO A 52 3.72 -3.95 2.63
N ASP A 53 2.76 -4.81 2.33
CA ASP A 53 1.48 -4.90 3.03
C ASP A 53 1.07 -6.37 3.16
N GLU A 54 1.31 -6.95 4.34
CA GLU A 54 1.01 -8.35 4.63
C GLU A 54 -0.49 -8.67 4.55
N GLU A 55 -1.36 -7.70 4.83
CA GLU A 55 -2.81 -7.90 4.77
C GLU A 55 -3.27 -7.97 3.31
N ALA A 56 -2.80 -7.04 2.47
CA ALA A 56 -3.06 -7.06 1.04
C ALA A 56 -2.48 -8.32 0.36
N GLU A 57 -1.23 -8.68 0.68
CA GLU A 57 -0.57 -9.86 0.11
C GLU A 57 -1.33 -11.16 0.45
N ARG A 58 -1.93 -11.25 1.64
CA ARG A 58 -2.79 -12.39 2.04
C ARG A 58 -4.05 -12.50 1.20
N ASP A 59 -4.60 -11.37 0.76
CA ASP A 59 -5.80 -11.31 -0.05
C ASP A 59 -5.49 -11.39 -1.56
N GLY A 60 -4.21 -11.51 -1.93
CA GLY A 60 -3.76 -11.60 -3.31
C GLY A 60 -3.65 -10.24 -4.00
N ASP A 61 -3.53 -9.17 -3.22
CA ASP A 61 -3.36 -7.80 -3.68
C ASP A 61 -1.93 -7.29 -3.45
N LEU A 62 -1.54 -6.28 -4.23
CA LEU A 62 -0.30 -5.54 -4.12
C LEU A 62 -0.61 -4.06 -3.94
N ARG A 63 0.03 -3.46 -2.93
CA ARG A 63 0.03 -2.00 -2.73
C ARG A 63 1.13 -1.37 -3.57
N VAL A 64 0.75 -0.66 -4.62
CA VAL A 64 1.68 0.03 -5.53
C VAL A 64 1.54 1.54 -5.39
N VAL A 65 2.63 2.26 -5.62
CA VAL A 65 2.63 3.74 -5.61
C VAL A 65 2.63 4.24 -7.04
N ASP A 66 1.72 5.15 -7.37
CA ASP A 66 1.65 5.75 -8.71
C ASP A 66 2.56 7.00 -8.82
N GLU A 67 2.41 7.76 -9.90
CA GLU A 67 3.22 8.97 -10.14
C GLU A 67 2.89 10.14 -9.21
N SER A 68 1.65 10.17 -8.68
CA SER A 68 1.25 11.18 -7.70
C SER A 68 1.89 10.94 -6.34
N GLY A 69 2.44 9.74 -6.12
CA GLY A 69 2.99 9.32 -4.84
C GLY A 69 1.93 8.74 -3.90
N GLU A 70 0.69 8.59 -4.38
CA GLU A 70 -0.39 7.93 -3.66
C GLU A 70 -0.28 6.41 -3.81
N ASP A 71 -0.66 5.69 -2.75
CA ASP A 71 -0.67 4.24 -2.75
C ASP A 71 -2.06 3.67 -3.09
N TYR A 72 -2.08 2.66 -3.95
CA TYR A 72 -3.29 1.99 -4.42
C TYR A 72 -3.14 0.48 -4.30
N LEU A 73 -4.26 -0.19 -4.04
CA LEU A 73 -4.34 -1.66 -4.01
C LEU A 73 -4.87 -2.17 -5.35
N PHE A 74 -4.14 -3.12 -5.93
CA PHE A 74 -4.54 -3.84 -7.13
C PHE A 74 -4.23 -5.32 -6.97
N SER A 75 -4.95 -6.17 -7.71
CA SER A 75 -4.66 -7.60 -7.69
C SER A 75 -3.22 -7.88 -8.16
N ALA A 76 -2.54 -8.73 -7.40
CA ALA A 76 -1.13 -9.06 -7.60
C ALA A 76 -0.86 -9.70 -8.96
N ASP A 77 -1.87 -10.38 -9.53
CA ASP A 77 -1.78 -11.09 -10.80
C ASP A 77 -1.51 -10.16 -12.00
N ARG A 78 -1.82 -8.87 -11.87
CA ARG A 78 -1.56 -7.83 -12.88
C ARG A 78 -0.10 -7.42 -12.97
N PHE A 79 0.71 -7.86 -12.01
CA PHE A 79 2.08 -7.39 -11.83
C PHE A 79 3.08 -8.53 -11.80
N VAL A 80 4.30 -8.22 -12.23
CA VAL A 80 5.46 -9.09 -12.07
C VAL A 80 6.48 -8.36 -11.21
N VAL A 81 6.75 -8.90 -10.01
CA VAL A 81 7.76 -8.34 -9.09
C VAL A 81 9.15 -8.55 -9.69
N ILE A 82 9.93 -7.48 -9.78
CA ILE A 82 11.28 -7.48 -10.34
C ILE A 82 12.28 -6.84 -9.39
N GLU A 83 13.51 -7.32 -9.43
CA GLU A 83 14.64 -6.60 -8.88
C GLU A 83 15.25 -5.72 -9.97
N VAL A 84 15.28 -4.41 -9.72
CA VAL A 84 15.91 -3.46 -10.61
C VAL A 84 17.32 -3.11 -10.15
N PRO A 85 18.27 -2.91 -11.08
CA PRO A 85 19.59 -2.39 -10.76
C PRO A 85 19.53 -1.05 -10.01
N SER A 86 20.55 -0.75 -9.22
CA SER A 86 20.63 0.48 -8.42
C SER A 86 20.48 1.76 -9.24
N ALA A 87 21.05 1.80 -10.45
CA ALA A 87 20.92 2.92 -11.37
C ALA A 87 19.45 3.18 -11.77
N VAL A 88 18.69 2.12 -12.08
CA VAL A 88 17.26 2.21 -12.44
C VAL A 88 16.46 2.68 -11.23
N ARG A 89 16.71 2.11 -10.05
CA ARG A 89 16.08 2.53 -8.79
C ARG A 89 16.24 4.02 -8.53
N ALA A 90 17.46 4.55 -8.73
CA ALA A 90 17.76 5.96 -8.55
C ALA A 90 17.08 6.86 -9.60
N SER A 91 16.82 6.34 -10.81
CA SER A 91 16.05 7.05 -11.83
C SER A 91 14.56 7.10 -11.50
N LEU A 92 13.98 5.98 -11.08
CA LEU A 92 12.56 5.86 -10.73
C LEU A 92 12.17 6.75 -9.55
N SER A 93 13.07 6.90 -8.56
CA SER A 93 12.84 7.77 -7.39
C SER A 93 12.96 9.27 -7.70
N LYS A 94 13.44 9.66 -8.89
CA LYS A 94 13.45 11.05 -9.35
C LYS A 94 12.23 11.41 -10.19
N ALA A 95 11.65 10.41 -10.87
CA ALA A 95 10.50 10.62 -11.76
C ALA A 95 9.23 11.04 -10.99
N SER A 96 9.07 10.64 -9.73
CA SER A 96 7.93 11.01 -8.87
C SER A 96 7.95 12.47 -8.36
N ARG A 97 8.73 13.36 -8.99
CA ARG A 97 8.92 14.78 -8.59
C ARG A 97 8.95 15.77 -9.76
N ALA A 98 8.63 15.33 -10.98
CA ALA A 98 8.62 16.20 -12.17
C ALA A 98 7.20 16.65 -12.52
#